data_AF-R2QUB1-F1
#
_entry.id   AF-R2QUB1-F1
#
_cell.length_a   1.000
_cell.length_b   1.000
_cell.length_c   1.000
_cell.angle_alpha   90.00
_cell.angle_beta   90.00
_cell.angle_gamma   90.00
#
_symmetry.space_group_name_H-M   'P 1'
#
loop_
_entity.id
_entity.type
_entity.pdbx_description
1 polymer ?
#
loop_
_entity_poly.entity_id
_entity_poly.type
_entity_poly.pdbx_seq_one_letter_code
_entity_poly.pdbx_strand_id
1 'polypeptide(L)'
;MEDNKDYLFSGINHCQKKIEAIDQRIRALSIFNYSMDLIERILERGEFQDDPAWQEIARLLEVRKSYELKLEELNWQVKPSDLSQIEFYSFSVPKSALIAVKTGVKPVTVYANCVAEVYNQQVRFILLTVGEVQKILRQSIFEETKLGVTEEIIQKELLELGRYANEPFYQGSVLLIENIFV
;
A
#
# COMPACT_ATOMS: atom_id res chain seq x y z
N MET A 1 17.07 -19.84 2.97
CA MET A 1 16.23 -18.62 2.99
C MET A 1 14.84 -18.93 3.60
N GLU A 2 14.77 -19.76 4.65
CA GLU A 2 13.52 -20.08 5.37
C GLU A 2 13.45 -19.34 6.71
N ASP A 3 14.58 -19.15 7.40
CA ASP A 3 14.67 -18.48 8.71
C ASP A 3 14.12 -17.05 8.76
N ASN A 4 14.18 -16.30 7.65
CA ASN A 4 13.76 -14.91 7.63
C ASN A 4 12.23 -14.76 7.55
N LYS A 5 11.54 -15.70 6.89
CA LYS A 5 10.07 -15.67 6.82
C LYS A 5 9.44 -16.05 8.14
N ASP A 6 9.96 -17.07 8.80
CA ASP A 6 9.48 -17.50 10.12
C ASP A 6 9.69 -16.41 11.18
N TYR A 7 10.81 -15.69 11.11
CA TYR A 7 11.06 -14.51 11.95
C TYR A 7 10.02 -13.41 11.71
N LEU A 8 9.72 -13.08 10.45
CA LEU A 8 8.74 -12.04 10.12
C LEU A 8 7.31 -12.42 10.53
N PHE A 9 6.87 -13.67 10.27
CA PHE A 9 5.57 -14.16 10.73
C PHE A 9 5.46 -14.19 12.26
N SER A 10 6.55 -14.51 12.96
CA SER A 10 6.60 -14.41 14.42
C SER A 10 6.46 -12.96 14.89
N GLY A 11 7.05 -12.00 14.16
CA GLY A 11 6.93 -10.57 14.43
C GLY A 11 5.52 -10.04 14.22
N ILE A 12 4.85 -10.45 13.12
CA ILE A 12 3.43 -10.12 12.84
C ILE A 12 2.55 -10.64 13.97
N ASN A 13 2.67 -11.93 14.30
CA ASN A 13 1.91 -12.55 15.39
C ASN A 13 2.17 -11.87 16.74
N HIS A 14 3.41 -11.45 17.00
CA HIS A 14 3.76 -10.72 18.20
C HIS A 14 3.06 -9.36 18.26
N CYS A 15 3.10 -8.58 17.18
CA CYS A 15 2.47 -7.26 17.14
C CYS A 15 0.95 -7.36 17.26
N GLN A 16 0.31 -8.31 16.58
CA GLN A 16 -1.13 -8.57 16.71
C GLN A 16 -1.52 -8.90 18.15
N LYS A 17 -0.80 -9.82 18.81
CA LYS A 17 -1.04 -10.15 20.23
C LYS A 17 -0.86 -8.96 21.15
N LYS A 18 0.11 -8.08 20.87
CA LYS A 18 0.36 -6.87 21.67
C LYS A 18 -0.77 -5.85 21.50
N ILE A 19 -1.23 -5.62 20.27
CA ILE A 19 -2.39 -4.75 19.99
C ILE A 19 -3.64 -5.28 20.70
N GLU A 20 -3.93 -6.58 20.59
CA GLU A 20 -5.09 -7.18 21.24
C GLU A 20 -5.02 -7.09 22.77
N ALA A 21 -3.85 -7.31 23.37
CA ALA A 21 -3.66 -7.16 24.81
C ALA A 21 -3.84 -5.70 25.27
N ILE A 22 -3.41 -4.73 24.46
CA ILE A 22 -3.64 -3.32 24.72
C ILE A 22 -5.13 -2.99 24.63
N ASP A 23 -5.83 -3.46 23.60
CA ASP A 23 -7.27 -3.24 23.43
C ASP A 23 -8.06 -3.82 24.62
N GLN A 24 -7.70 -5.02 25.09
CA GLN A 24 -8.29 -5.61 26.29
C GLN A 24 -8.02 -4.78 27.54
N ARG A 25 -6.80 -4.24 27.68
CA ARG A 25 -6.44 -3.40 28.83
C ARG A 25 -7.18 -2.07 28.81
N ILE A 26 -7.32 -1.43 27.65
CA ILE A 26 -8.09 -0.19 27.48
C ILE A 26 -9.56 -0.43 27.85
N ARG A 27 -10.16 -1.52 27.37
CA ARG A 27 -11.55 -1.88 27.76
C ARG A 27 -11.72 -2.11 29.25
N ALA A 28 -10.72 -2.68 29.92
CA ALA A 28 -10.75 -2.89 31.36
C ALA A 28 -10.59 -1.58 32.16
N LEU A 29 -9.90 -0.58 31.59
CA LEU A 29 -9.71 0.74 32.20
C LEU A 29 -10.87 1.70 31.89
N SER A 30 -11.55 1.53 30.75
CA SER A 30 -12.73 2.31 30.43
C SER A 30 -13.91 1.82 31.27
N ILE A 31 -14.29 2.59 32.28
CA ILE A 31 -15.41 2.29 33.21
C ILE A 31 -16.73 2.02 32.46
N PHE A 32 -16.89 2.63 31.29
CA PHE A 32 -17.96 2.37 30.34
C PHE A 32 -17.37 1.65 29.14
N ASN A 33 -18.08 0.66 28.61
CA ASN A 33 -17.67 -0.15 27.47
C ASN A 33 -17.74 0.64 26.15
N TYR A 34 -16.97 1.73 26.08
CA TYR A 34 -16.89 2.65 24.96
C TYR A 34 -16.19 1.99 23.78
N SER A 35 -16.59 2.35 22.56
CA SER A 35 -15.83 2.02 21.37
C SER A 35 -14.47 2.75 21.39
N MET A 36 -13.46 2.19 20.73
CA MET A 36 -12.15 2.84 20.61
C MET A 36 -12.27 4.24 19.99
N ASP A 37 -13.07 4.40 18.94
CA ASP A 37 -13.31 5.69 18.30
C ASP A 37 -13.85 6.76 19.28
N LEU A 38 -14.69 6.33 20.23
CA LEU A 38 -15.25 7.25 21.22
C LEU A 38 -14.20 7.62 22.27
N ILE A 39 -13.39 6.65 22.72
CA ILE A 39 -12.28 6.87 23.65
C ILE A 39 -11.27 7.88 23.05
N GLU A 40 -10.90 7.70 21.79
CA GLU A 40 -9.98 8.62 21.10
C GLU A 40 -10.55 10.04 21.01
N ARG A 41 -11.83 10.19 20.66
CA ARG A 41 -12.50 11.51 20.63
C ARG A 41 -12.57 12.19 21.99
N ILE A 42 -12.79 11.43 23.06
CA ILE A 42 -12.83 11.97 24.43
C ILE A 42 -11.43 12.50 24.82
N LEU A 43 -10.38 11.75 24.50
CA LEU A 43 -9.00 12.17 24.74
C LEU A 43 -8.60 13.40 23.92
N GLU A 44 -8.99 13.46 22.63
CA GLU A 44 -8.76 14.63 21.77
C GLU A 44 -9.40 15.92 22.31
N ARG A 45 -10.55 15.79 22.99
CA ARG A 45 -11.24 16.91 23.64
C ARG A 45 -10.59 17.35 24.96
N GLY A 46 -9.59 16.61 25.44
CA GLY A 46 -8.94 16.87 26.73
C GLY A 46 -9.85 16.58 27.93
N GLU A 47 -10.87 15.75 27.76
CA GLU A 47 -11.72 15.32 28.86
C GLU A 47 -10.94 14.32 29.75
N PHE A 48 -11.18 14.35 31.05
CA PHE A 48 -10.58 13.42 32.04
C PHE A 48 -9.04 13.45 32.14
N GLN A 49 -8.39 14.58 31.81
CA GLN A 49 -6.92 14.71 31.88
C GLN A 49 -6.33 14.44 33.28
N ASP A 50 -7.09 14.68 34.34
CA ASP A 50 -6.67 14.42 35.73
C ASP A 50 -7.02 13.01 36.22
N ASP A 51 -7.68 12.18 35.40
CA ASP A 51 -8.05 10.81 35.76
C ASP A 51 -6.90 9.84 35.41
N PRO A 52 -6.33 9.11 36.40
CA PRO A 52 -5.22 8.20 36.18
C PRO A 52 -5.52 7.07 35.19
N ALA A 53 -6.77 6.60 35.10
CA ALA A 53 -7.17 5.57 34.16
C ALA A 53 -7.16 6.11 32.73
N TRP A 54 -7.61 7.34 32.52
CA TRP A 54 -7.59 7.98 31.20
C TRP A 54 -6.18 8.36 30.75
N GLN A 55 -5.31 8.79 31.67
CA GLN A 55 -3.88 8.98 31.37
C GLN A 55 -3.22 7.67 30.92
N GLU A 56 -3.52 6.54 31.58
CA GLU A 56 -3.01 5.24 31.18
C GLU A 56 -3.59 4.77 29.84
N ILE A 57 -4.87 5.03 29.56
CA ILE A 57 -5.48 4.74 28.25
C ILE A 57 -4.78 5.54 27.14
N ALA A 58 -4.49 6.83 27.35
CA ALA A 58 -3.76 7.65 26.38
C ALA A 58 -2.36 7.10 26.09
N ARG A 59 -1.62 6.71 27.13
CA ARG A 59 -0.30 6.08 27.00
C ARG A 59 -0.38 4.75 26.23
N LEU A 60 -1.38 3.93 26.53
CA LEU A 60 -1.60 2.64 25.87
C LEU A 60 -1.94 2.82 24.38
N LEU A 61 -2.73 3.83 24.03
CA LEU A 61 -3.03 4.19 22.64
C LEU A 61 -1.78 4.59 21.85
N GLU A 62 -0.87 5.35 22.46
CA GLU A 62 0.38 5.73 21.80
C GLU A 62 1.28 4.50 21.56
N VAL A 63 1.37 3.61 22.54
CA VAL A 63 2.07 2.33 22.39
C VAL A 63 1.40 1.46 21.32
N ARG A 64 0.06 1.43 21.26
CA ARG A 64 -0.71 0.70 20.23
C ARG A 64 -0.36 1.19 18.83
N LYS A 65 -0.32 2.50 18.61
CA LYS A 65 0.10 3.11 17.34
C LYS A 65 1.50 2.65 16.92
N SER A 66 2.44 2.54 17.86
CA SER A 66 3.79 2.02 17.56
C SER A 66 3.77 0.57 17.07
N TYR A 67 2.90 -0.27 17.63
CA TYR A 67 2.75 -1.66 17.20
C TYR A 67 1.97 -1.79 15.89
N GLU A 68 1.02 -0.91 15.62
CA GLU A 68 0.31 -0.85 14.32
C GLU A 68 1.27 -0.47 13.19
N LEU A 69 2.11 0.56 13.40
CA LEU A 69 3.15 0.93 12.44
C LEU A 69 4.14 -0.21 12.19
N LYS A 70 4.59 -0.89 13.26
CA LYS A 70 5.49 -2.04 13.15
C LYS A 70 4.81 -3.24 12.48
N LEU A 71 3.53 -3.48 12.77
CA LEU A 71 2.75 -4.53 12.14
C LEU A 71 2.55 -4.26 10.65
N GLU A 72 2.27 -3.02 10.29
CA GLU A 72 2.21 -2.58 8.90
C GLU A 72 3.55 -2.87 8.21
N GLU A 73 4.67 -2.40 8.75
CA GLU A 73 6.02 -2.64 8.21
C GLU A 73 6.35 -4.15 8.05
N LEU A 74 6.02 -4.97 9.04
CA LEU A 74 6.26 -6.41 8.97
C LEU A 74 5.34 -7.12 7.96
N ASN A 75 4.07 -6.72 7.88
CA ASN A 75 3.15 -7.24 6.87
C ASN A 75 3.64 -6.91 5.45
N TRP A 76 4.21 -5.71 5.25
CA TRP A 76 4.83 -5.30 3.99
C TRP A 76 6.03 -6.19 3.62
N GLN A 77 6.85 -6.59 4.60
CA GLN A 77 8.02 -7.45 4.36
C GLN A 77 7.66 -8.91 4.05
N VAL A 78 6.52 -9.40 4.55
CA VAL A 78 6.06 -10.78 4.34
C VAL A 78 5.23 -10.94 3.06
N LYS A 79 4.59 -9.87 2.59
CA LYS A 79 3.82 -9.84 1.35
C LYS A 79 4.45 -8.91 0.30
N PRO A 80 5.62 -9.24 -0.29
CA PRO A 80 6.24 -8.43 -1.33
C PRO A 80 5.46 -8.41 -2.67
N SER A 81 4.15 -8.62 -2.67
CA SER A 81 3.36 -8.98 -3.86
C SER A 81 1.85 -8.80 -3.67
N ASP A 82 1.39 -8.02 -2.68
CA ASP A 82 -0.05 -7.77 -2.54
C ASP A 82 -0.48 -6.73 -3.57
N LEU A 83 -0.73 -7.19 -4.80
CA LEU A 83 -1.17 -6.35 -5.92
C LEU A 83 -2.49 -5.62 -5.63
N SER A 84 -3.21 -5.98 -4.54
CA SER A 84 -4.40 -5.24 -4.10
C SER A 84 -4.09 -3.82 -3.61
N GLN A 85 -2.84 -3.55 -3.23
CA GLN A 85 -2.38 -2.23 -2.79
C GLN A 85 -1.83 -1.37 -3.95
N ILE A 86 -1.95 -1.86 -5.18
CA ILE A 86 -1.49 -1.21 -6.41
C ILE A 86 -2.70 -0.97 -7.32
N GLU A 87 -2.88 0.27 -7.71
CA GLU A 87 -3.85 0.68 -8.70
C GLU A 87 -3.15 0.85 -10.04
N PHE A 88 -3.71 0.21 -11.07
CA PHE A 88 -3.18 0.27 -12.42
C PHE A 88 -4.05 1.17 -13.29
N TYR A 89 -3.45 2.11 -13.99
CA TYR A 89 -4.16 3.08 -14.82
C TYR A 89 -3.63 3.08 -16.24
N SER A 90 -4.52 3.05 -17.22
CA SER A 90 -4.16 3.29 -18.62
C SER A 90 -4.44 4.73 -19.02
N PHE A 91 -3.44 5.36 -19.61
CA PHE A 91 -3.47 6.68 -20.21
C PHE A 91 -3.33 6.54 -21.72
N SER A 92 -4.04 7.36 -22.49
CA SER A 92 -3.98 7.35 -23.96
C SER A 92 -3.44 8.65 -24.56
N VAL A 93 -3.27 9.70 -23.75
CA VAL A 93 -2.87 11.05 -24.20
C VAL A 93 -1.98 11.71 -23.12
N PRO A 94 -0.91 12.43 -23.50
CA PRO A 94 -0.36 12.58 -24.85
C PRO A 94 0.34 11.32 -25.37
N LYS A 95 0.70 10.38 -24.49
CA LYS A 95 1.32 9.09 -24.85
C LYS A 95 0.59 7.94 -24.21
N SER A 96 0.41 6.85 -24.94
CA SER A 96 -0.13 5.61 -24.39
C SER A 96 0.78 5.12 -23.26
N ALA A 97 0.21 4.92 -22.08
CA ALA A 97 0.98 4.49 -20.91
C ALA A 97 0.13 3.63 -19.97
N LEU A 98 0.80 2.71 -19.29
CA LEU A 98 0.28 1.99 -18.15
C LEU A 98 1.02 2.49 -16.90
N ILE A 99 0.28 2.89 -15.88
CA ILE A 99 0.85 3.41 -14.64
C ILE A 99 0.44 2.49 -13.51
N ALA A 100 1.41 2.08 -12.70
CA ALA A 100 1.18 1.38 -11.44
C ALA A 100 1.45 2.35 -10.30
N VAL A 101 0.42 2.74 -9.54
CA VAL A 101 0.56 3.61 -8.38
C VAL A 101 0.08 2.91 -7.12
N LYS A 102 0.58 3.34 -5.95
CA LYS A 102 -0.02 2.90 -4.69
C LYS A 102 -1.45 3.40 -4.58
N THR A 103 -2.31 2.62 -3.94
CA THR A 103 -3.68 3.05 -3.62
C THR A 103 -3.67 4.42 -2.91
N GLY A 104 -4.44 5.36 -3.43
CA GLY A 104 -4.55 6.72 -2.88
C GLY A 104 -3.52 7.73 -3.41
N VAL A 105 -2.55 7.30 -4.22
CA VAL A 105 -1.68 8.22 -4.99
C VAL A 105 -2.41 8.70 -6.24
N LYS A 106 -2.32 10.00 -6.54
CA LYS A 106 -2.91 10.56 -7.76
C LYS A 106 -2.12 10.11 -8.99
N PRO A 107 -2.69 9.29 -9.90
CA PRO A 107 -1.95 8.75 -11.03
C PRO A 107 -1.50 9.83 -12.01
N VAL A 108 -2.27 10.92 -12.15
CA VAL A 108 -1.90 12.07 -12.99
C VAL A 108 -0.61 12.73 -12.51
N THR A 109 -0.36 12.78 -11.19
CA THR A 109 0.88 13.37 -10.65
C THR A 109 2.09 12.52 -11.05
N VAL A 110 1.98 11.21 -10.90
CA VAL A 110 3.04 10.26 -11.29
C VAL A 110 3.27 10.33 -12.80
N TYR A 111 2.20 10.35 -13.59
CA TYR A 111 2.29 10.50 -15.05
C TYR A 111 2.97 11.80 -15.49
N ALA A 112 2.57 12.93 -14.91
CA ALA A 112 3.10 14.25 -15.25
C ALA A 112 4.59 14.40 -14.89
N ASN A 113 5.04 13.76 -13.80
CA ASN A 113 6.46 13.73 -13.44
C ASN A 113 7.31 12.98 -14.49
N CYS A 114 6.73 12.01 -15.19
CA CYS A 114 7.41 11.23 -16.21
C CYS A 114 7.26 11.83 -17.62
N VAL A 115 6.21 12.60 -17.88
CA VAL A 115 5.88 13.11 -19.22
C VAL A 115 5.79 14.64 -19.21
N ALA A 116 6.82 15.30 -19.77
CA ALA A 116 6.97 16.75 -19.78
C ALA A 116 5.84 17.53 -20.49
N GLU A 117 5.05 16.88 -21.36
CA GLU A 117 4.01 17.51 -22.19
C GLU A 117 2.61 17.53 -21.55
N VAL A 118 2.45 16.95 -20.35
CA VAL A 118 1.13 16.74 -19.71
C VAL A 118 0.54 17.99 -19.05
N TYR A 119 1.38 18.94 -18.63
CA TYR A 119 0.98 20.01 -17.68
C TYR A 119 -0.15 20.95 -18.13
N ASN A 120 -0.56 20.92 -19.42
CA ASN A 120 -1.63 21.77 -19.96
C ASN A 120 -2.70 21.00 -20.76
N GLN A 121 -2.71 19.67 -20.71
CA GLN A 121 -3.67 18.85 -21.47
C GLN A 121 -4.73 18.21 -20.57
N GLN A 122 -5.95 18.07 -21.09
CA GLN A 122 -6.99 17.30 -20.40
C GLN A 122 -6.71 15.81 -20.57
N VAL A 123 -6.01 15.24 -19.60
CA VAL A 123 -5.62 13.84 -19.62
C VAL A 123 -6.74 12.96 -19.06
N ARG A 124 -7.12 11.93 -19.83
CA ARG A 124 -8.09 10.91 -19.42
C ARG A 124 -7.36 9.61 -19.11
N PHE A 125 -7.77 8.94 -18.05
CA PHE A 125 -7.24 7.64 -17.66
C PHE A 125 -8.37 6.71 -17.19
N ILE A 126 -8.10 5.41 -17.24
CA ILE A 126 -9.06 4.36 -16.84
C ILE A 126 -8.35 3.45 -15.84
N LEU A 127 -9.01 3.13 -14.73
CA LEU A 127 -8.54 2.13 -13.77
C LEU A 127 -8.68 0.73 -14.39
N LEU A 128 -7.64 -0.08 -14.25
CA LEU A 128 -7.55 -1.44 -14.78
C LEU A 128 -7.46 -2.46 -13.66
N THR A 129 -8.05 -3.62 -13.91
CA THR A 129 -7.82 -4.83 -13.11
C THR A 129 -6.48 -5.47 -13.46
N VAL A 130 -5.92 -6.26 -12.53
CA VAL A 130 -4.68 -7.02 -12.78
C VAL A 130 -4.79 -7.91 -14.03
N GLY A 131 -5.96 -8.51 -14.29
CA GLY A 131 -6.17 -9.33 -15.48
C GLY A 131 -6.15 -8.54 -16.79
N GLU A 132 -6.58 -7.28 -16.78
CA GLU A 132 -6.48 -6.38 -17.95
C GLU A 132 -5.03 -5.92 -18.17
N VAL A 133 -4.32 -5.62 -17.08
CA VAL A 133 -2.88 -5.31 -17.13
C VAL A 133 -2.08 -6.45 -17.75
N GLN A 134 -2.34 -7.70 -17.32
CA GLN A 134 -1.70 -8.88 -17.90
C GLN A 134 -1.97 -8.98 -19.41
N LYS A 135 -3.18 -8.71 -19.88
CA LYS A 135 -3.51 -8.73 -21.31
C LYS A 135 -2.73 -7.66 -22.09
N ILE A 136 -2.65 -6.45 -21.56
CA ILE A 136 -1.92 -5.34 -22.18
C ILE A 136 -0.43 -5.68 -22.24
N LEU A 137 0.17 -6.14 -21.14
CA LEU A 137 1.57 -6.57 -21.11
C LEU A 137 1.86 -7.72 -22.08
N ARG A 138 0.97 -8.74 -22.15
CA ARG A 138 1.08 -9.82 -23.15
C ARG A 138 1.14 -9.26 -24.56
N GLN A 139 0.25 -8.32 -24.87
CA GLN A 139 0.17 -7.73 -26.21
C GLN A 139 1.41 -6.89 -26.51
N SER A 140 1.82 -5.99 -25.62
CA SER A 140 2.97 -5.12 -25.82
C SER A 140 4.29 -5.90 -25.95
N ILE A 141 4.53 -6.89 -25.09
CA ILE A 141 5.75 -7.71 -25.16
C ILE A 141 5.76 -8.57 -26.44
N PHE A 142 4.60 -9.07 -26.87
CA PHE A 142 4.48 -9.83 -28.13
C PHE A 142 4.78 -8.93 -29.36
N GLU A 143 4.25 -7.71 -29.38
CA GLU A 143 4.49 -6.73 -30.44
C GLU A 143 5.98 -6.34 -30.54
N GLU A 144 6.67 -6.24 -29.40
CA GLU A 144 8.09 -5.87 -29.32
C GLU A 144 9.03 -7.04 -29.67
N THR A 145 8.81 -8.22 -29.08
CA THR A 145 9.77 -9.34 -29.17
C THR A 145 9.48 -10.33 -30.29
N LYS A 146 8.27 -10.30 -30.88
CA LYS A 146 7.73 -11.30 -31.83
C LYS A 146 7.81 -12.75 -31.33
N LEU A 147 8.08 -12.96 -30.05
CA LEU A 147 8.17 -14.26 -29.40
C LEU A 147 6.94 -14.42 -28.50
N GLY A 148 6.42 -15.64 -28.42
CA GLY A 148 5.34 -15.96 -27.51
C GLY A 148 5.75 -15.65 -26.08
N VAL A 149 4.97 -14.80 -25.41
CA VAL A 149 5.24 -14.38 -24.02
C VAL A 149 4.73 -15.47 -23.09
N THR A 150 5.61 -16.01 -22.24
CA THR A 150 5.19 -16.93 -21.19
C THR A 150 4.59 -16.18 -20.01
N GLU A 151 3.63 -16.81 -19.34
CA GLU A 151 3.01 -16.24 -18.13
C GLU A 151 4.03 -15.88 -17.06
N GLU A 152 5.12 -16.62 -16.99
CA GLU A 152 6.22 -16.45 -16.04
C GLU A 152 6.89 -15.07 -16.15
N ILE A 153 7.08 -14.55 -17.37
CA ILE A 153 7.71 -13.24 -17.61
C ILE A 153 6.81 -12.11 -17.09
N ILE A 154 5.52 -12.21 -17.35
CA ILE A 154 4.54 -11.20 -16.95
C ILE A 154 4.34 -11.21 -15.45
N GLN A 155 4.30 -12.39 -14.85
CA GLN A 155 4.26 -12.52 -13.40
C GLN A 155 5.52 -11.93 -12.76
N LYS A 156 6.69 -12.12 -13.36
CA LYS A 156 7.93 -11.53 -12.86
C LYS A 156 7.90 -10.00 -12.88
N GLU A 157 7.45 -9.39 -13.98
CA GLU A 157 7.28 -7.93 -14.08
C GLU A 157 6.29 -7.38 -13.05
N LEU A 158 5.14 -8.05 -12.86
CA LEU A 158 4.17 -7.66 -11.84
C LEU A 158 4.73 -7.80 -10.42
N LEU A 159 5.53 -8.84 -10.17
CA LEU A 159 6.20 -9.03 -8.88
C LEU A 159 7.27 -7.97 -8.64
N GLU A 160 8.01 -7.56 -9.68
CA GLU A 160 8.98 -6.47 -9.57
C GLU A 160 8.28 -5.13 -9.30
N LEU A 161 7.20 -4.82 -10.00
CA LEU A 161 6.35 -3.66 -9.70
C LEU A 161 5.80 -3.72 -8.27
N GLY A 162 5.38 -4.91 -7.82
CA GLY A 162 4.95 -5.17 -6.46
C GLY A 162 6.05 -4.91 -5.43
N ARG A 163 7.31 -5.19 -5.76
CA ARG A 163 8.46 -4.89 -4.91
C ARG A 163 8.76 -3.39 -4.83
N TYR A 164 8.73 -2.68 -5.96
CA TYR A 164 8.93 -1.23 -5.99
C TYR A 164 7.82 -0.49 -5.25
N ALA A 165 6.58 -0.98 -5.35
CA ALA A 165 5.46 -0.50 -4.54
C ALA A 165 5.70 -0.60 -3.04
N ASN A 166 6.66 -1.38 -2.56
CA ASN A 166 6.96 -1.49 -1.14
C ASN A 166 8.03 -0.48 -0.66
N GLU A 167 8.63 0.32 -1.54
CA GLU A 167 9.59 1.33 -1.10
C GLU A 167 8.88 2.56 -0.52
N PRO A 168 9.37 3.13 0.61
CA PRO A 168 8.69 4.24 1.30
C PRO A 168 8.59 5.51 0.44
N PHE A 169 9.52 5.70 -0.50
CA PHE A 169 9.54 6.86 -1.40
C PHE A 169 8.87 6.60 -2.75
N TYR A 170 8.48 5.35 -3.01
CA TYR A 170 7.82 5.00 -4.26
C TYR A 170 6.38 5.52 -4.27
N GLN A 171 6.06 6.32 -5.28
CA GLN A 171 4.72 6.85 -5.52
C GLN A 171 4.05 6.15 -6.71
N GLY A 172 4.84 5.62 -7.65
CA GLY A 172 4.36 4.86 -8.79
C GLY A 172 5.42 4.70 -9.87
N SER A 173 5.15 3.81 -10.82
CA SER A 173 5.94 3.56 -12.03
C SER A 173 5.08 3.81 -13.26
N VAL A 174 5.71 4.31 -14.32
CA VAL A 174 5.07 4.56 -15.62
C VAL A 174 5.73 3.67 -16.67
N LEU A 175 4.95 2.78 -17.26
CA LEU A 175 5.31 2.07 -18.47
C LEU A 175 4.74 2.82 -19.67
N LEU A 176 5.61 3.37 -20.52
CA LEU A 176 5.18 3.99 -21.77
C LEU A 176 4.92 2.89 -22.82
N ILE A 177 3.67 2.78 -23.28
CA ILE A 177 3.25 1.85 -24.33
C ILE A 177 3.59 2.45 -25.72
N GLU A 178 4.83 2.93 -25.85
CA GLU A 178 5.48 3.25 -27.12
C GLU A 178 6.85 2.53 -27.11
N ASN A 179 6.83 1.20 -27.25
CA ASN A 179 8.01 0.34 -27.44
C ASN A 179 9.21 0.54 -26.47
N ILE A 180 9.04 1.05 -25.24
CA ILE A 180 10.16 1.19 -24.29
C ILE A 180 9.67 1.06 -22.84
N PHE A 181 10.24 0.09 -22.11
CA PHE A 181 10.26 0.05 -20.64
C PHE A 181 11.31 1.07 -20.14
N VAL A 182 10.94 1.99 -19.25
CA VAL A 182 11.85 2.92 -18.55
C VAL A 182 11.84 2.63 -17.07
#